data_AF-A0A7K2MGK4-F1
#
_entry.id   AF-A0A7K2MGK4-F1
#
_cell.length_a   1.000
_cell.length_b   1.000
_cell.length_c   1.000
_cell.angle_alpha   90.00
_cell.angle_beta   90.00
_cell.angle_gamma   90.00
#
_symmetry.space_group_name_H-M   'P 1'
#
loop_
_entity.id
_entity.type
_entity.pdbx_description
1 polymer ?
#
loop_
_entity_poly.entity_id
_entity_poly.type
_entity_poly.pdbx_seq_one_letter_code
_entity_poly.pdbx_strand_id
1 'polypeptide(L)'
;MAERWALAVAEGGGVDVAPLGPDGLPAGPVRRERDLAETVRARPEVTRWVWRSTAEIAPRLLATGVRAERCYDVEAAETLLLGHEGRYGEPRSAAA
;
A
#
# COMPACT_ATOMS: atom_id res chain seq x y z
N MET A 1 12.32 -6.97 12.87
CA MET A 1 12.15 -6.20 11.62
C MET A 1 10.67 -6.17 11.30
N ALA A 2 10.12 -5.04 10.87
CA ALA A 2 8.72 -5.02 10.46
C ALA A 2 8.58 -5.78 9.14
N GLU A 3 7.94 -6.93 9.15
CA GLU A 3 7.70 -7.75 7.96
C GLU A 3 6.82 -7.03 6.92
N ARG A 4 6.00 -6.08 7.42
CA ARG A 4 4.98 -5.35 6.68
C ARG A 4 5.21 -3.85 6.75
N TRP A 5 5.02 -3.17 5.63
CA TRP A 5 5.10 -1.71 5.53
C TRP A 5 3.91 -1.15 4.77
N ALA A 6 3.34 -0.06 5.27
CA ALA A 6 2.33 0.72 4.57
C ALA A 6 3.00 1.68 3.60
N LEU A 7 2.38 1.84 2.43
CA LEU A 7 2.75 2.82 1.42
C LEU A 7 1.49 3.43 0.83
N ALA A 8 1.42 4.76 0.82
CA ALA A 8 0.33 5.53 0.23
C ALA A 8 0.91 6.63 -0.67
N VAL A 9 0.31 6.86 -1.83
CA VAL A 9 0.64 8.02 -2.67
C VAL A 9 0.08 9.25 -1.98
N ALA A 10 0.92 10.25 -1.77
CA ALA A 10 0.52 11.48 -1.11
C ALA A 10 -0.12 12.47 -2.09
N GLU A 11 -1.11 13.22 -1.60
CA GLU A 11 -1.60 14.40 -2.31
C GLU A 11 -0.46 15.42 -2.51
N GLY A 12 -0.32 15.92 -3.73
CA GLY A 12 0.79 16.80 -4.13
C GLY A 12 2.07 16.07 -4.54
N GLY A 13 2.07 14.73 -4.59
CA GLY A 13 3.19 13.92 -5.04
C GLY A 13 4.04 13.35 -3.90
N GLY A 14 4.87 12.37 -4.25
CA GLY A 14 5.59 11.55 -3.27
C GLY A 14 4.73 10.45 -2.66
N VAL A 15 5.25 9.86 -1.59
CA VAL A 15 4.62 8.74 -0.88
C VAL A 15 4.78 8.91 0.63
N ASP A 16 3.74 8.54 1.36
CA ASP A 16 3.78 8.33 2.80
C ASP A 16 4.05 6.85 3.09
N VAL A 17 5.00 6.58 3.98
CA VAL A 17 5.49 5.24 4.29
C VAL A 17 5.69 5.04 5.78
N ALA A 18 5.28 3.89 6.30
CA ALA A 18 5.45 3.54 7.72
C ALA A 18 5.62 2.02 7.91
N PRO A 19 6.47 1.57 8.84
CA PRO A 19 6.47 0.17 9.26
C PRO A 19 5.16 -0.16 9.97
N LEU A 20 4.64 -1.38 9.77
CA LEU A 20 3.43 -1.85 10.45
C LEU A 20 3.75 -2.88 11.53
N GLY A 21 3.01 -2.77 12.63
CA GLY A 21 2.98 -3.76 13.70
C GLY A 21 2.18 -5.01 13.33
N PRO A 22 2.18 -6.03 14.21
CA PRO A 22 1.42 -7.26 13.98
C PRO A 22 -0.09 -7.00 13.88
N ASP A 23 -0.58 -5.99 14.59
CA ASP A 23 -1.95 -5.47 14.62
C ASP A 23 -2.34 -4.65 13.37
N GLY A 24 -1.38 -4.37 12.48
CA GLY A 24 -1.61 -3.56 11.28
C GLY A 24 -1.58 -2.05 11.54
N LEU A 25 -1.24 -1.60 12.74
CA LEU A 25 -1.06 -0.19 13.05
C LEU A 25 0.38 0.26 12.77
N PRO A 26 0.63 1.57 12.53
CA PRO A 26 1.99 2.08 12.39
C PRO A 26 2.85 1.77 13.63
N ALA A 27 3.92 1.02 13.42
CA ALA A 27 4.92 0.70 14.46
C ALA A 27 6.01 1.79 14.58
N GLY A 28 5.82 2.92 13.90
CA GLY A 28 6.75 4.04 13.87
C GLY A 28 6.13 5.24 13.14
N PRO A 29 6.84 6.37 13.08
CA PRO A 29 6.33 7.57 12.44
C PRO A 29 6.11 7.35 10.94
N VAL A 30 5.05 7.96 10.42
CA VAL A 30 4.83 8.11 8.98
C VAL A 30 5.89 9.06 8.43
N ARG A 31 6.60 8.62 7.39
CA ARG A 31 7.60 9.43 6.69
C ARG A 31 7.11 9.77 5.29
N ARG A 32 7.31 11.02 4.89
CA ARG A 32 7.10 11.48 3.52
C ARG A 32 8.38 11.30 2.71
N GLU A 33 8.29 10.55 1.62
CA GLU A 33 9.37 10.34 0.65
C GLU A 33 8.94 10.84 -0.72
N ARG A 34 9.92 11.23 -1.55
CA ARG A 34 9.65 11.95 -2.80
C ARG A 34 9.31 11.04 -3.97
N ASP A 35 9.85 9.82 -3.97
CA ASP A 35 9.74 8.92 -5.12
C ASP A 35 9.31 7.52 -4.68
N LEU A 36 8.27 7.02 -5.35
CA LEU A 36 7.69 5.71 -5.08
C LEU A 36 8.69 4.57 -5.34
N ALA A 37 9.43 4.63 -6.43
CA ALA A 37 10.35 3.57 -6.83
C ALA A 37 11.59 3.53 -5.94
N GLU A 38 12.14 4.70 -5.58
CA GLU A 38 13.22 4.84 -4.61
C GLU A 38 12.80 4.32 -3.24
N THR A 39 11.59 4.67 -2.78
CA THR A 39 11.02 4.20 -1.50
C THR A 39 11.02 2.68 -1.42
N VAL A 40 10.56 2.00 -2.48
CA VAL A 40 10.53 0.52 -2.53
C VAL A 40 11.93 -0.06 -2.70
N ARG A 41 12.77 0.51 -3.57
CA ARG A 41 14.13 0.03 -3.83
C ARG A 41 15.04 0.14 -2.60
N ALA A 42 14.87 1.17 -1.80
CA ALA A 42 15.65 1.40 -0.58
C ALA A 42 15.32 0.41 0.56
N ARG A 43 14.32 -0.45 0.37
CA ARG A 43 13.76 -1.36 1.39
C ARG A 43 13.69 -2.81 0.90
N PRO A 44 14.81 -3.43 0.49
CA PRO A 44 14.83 -4.81 0.02
C PRO A 44 14.40 -5.82 1.10
N GLU A 45 14.48 -5.46 2.38
CA GLU A 45 14.06 -6.29 3.51
C GLU A 45 12.53 -6.36 3.70
N VAL A 46 11.76 -5.51 3.02
CA VAL A 46 10.31 -5.47 3.16
C VAL A 46 9.68 -6.62 2.39
N THR A 47 9.20 -7.60 3.16
CA THR A 47 8.68 -8.85 2.59
C THR A 47 7.24 -8.74 2.10
N ARG A 48 6.50 -7.72 2.55
CA ARG A 48 5.11 -7.47 2.16
C ARG A 48 4.74 -5.99 2.30
N TRP A 49 4.30 -5.40 1.19
CA TRP A 49 3.74 -4.05 1.17
C TRP A 49 2.25 -4.05 1.48
N VAL A 50 1.74 -2.97 2.04
CA VAL A 50 0.31 -2.71 2.23
C VAL A 50 0.01 -1.37 1.57
N TRP A 51 -0.88 -1.35 0.60
CA TRP A 51 -1.27 -0.13 -0.10
C TRP A 51 -2.77 -0.11 -0.38
N ARG A 52 -3.28 1.08 -0.70
CA ARG A 52 -4.69 1.27 -1.03
C ARG A 52 -5.13 0.38 -2.20
N SER A 53 -4.42 0.47 -3.33
CA SER A 53 -4.83 -0.14 -4.59
C SER A 53 -3.62 -0.57 -5.41
N THR A 54 -3.56 -1.85 -5.78
CA THR A 54 -2.51 -2.39 -6.67
C THR A 54 -2.63 -1.79 -8.07
N ALA A 55 -3.85 -1.50 -8.53
CA ALA A 55 -4.09 -0.87 -9.81
C ALA A 55 -3.45 0.53 -9.89
N GLU A 56 -3.32 1.22 -8.75
CA GLU A 56 -2.62 2.50 -8.68
C GLU A 56 -1.09 2.33 -8.61
N ILE A 57 -0.61 1.41 -7.77
CA ILE A 57 0.82 1.31 -7.42
C ILE A 57 1.62 0.50 -8.44
N ALA A 58 1.12 -0.67 -8.84
CA ALA A 58 1.91 -1.62 -9.62
C ALA A 58 2.36 -1.05 -10.97
N PRO A 59 1.50 -0.40 -11.80
CA PRO A 59 1.94 0.16 -13.07
C PRO A 59 3.08 1.19 -12.93
N ARG A 60 3.05 2.01 -11.87
CA ARG A 60 4.08 3.02 -11.59
C ARG A 60 5.41 2.38 -11.20
N LEU A 61 5.40 1.35 -10.36
CA LEU A 61 6.61 0.59 -10.04
C LEU A 61 7.16 -0.14 -11.27
N LEU A 62 6.28 -0.79 -12.05
CA LEU A 62 6.66 -1.52 -13.26
C LEU A 62 7.39 -0.63 -14.27
N ALA A 63 6.91 0.61 -14.46
CA ALA A 63 7.49 1.60 -15.36
C ALA A 63 8.94 2.01 -14.98
N THR A 64 9.33 1.82 -13.72
CA THR A 64 10.68 2.14 -13.21
C THR A 64 11.58 0.91 -13.08
N GLY A 65 11.11 -0.26 -13.51
CA GLY A 65 11.80 -1.53 -13.35
C GLY A 65 11.79 -2.09 -11.92
N VAL A 66 11.14 -1.42 -10.96
CA VAL A 66 10.99 -1.91 -9.59
C VAL A 66 9.88 -2.94 -9.51
N ARG A 67 10.05 -3.94 -8.66
CA ARG A 67 9.05 -4.97 -8.35
C ARG A 67 8.87 -5.06 -6.85
N ALA A 68 7.62 -5.11 -6.40
CA ALA A 68 7.27 -5.53 -5.06
C ALA A 68 6.90 -7.01 -5.12
N GLU A 69 7.55 -7.86 -4.33
CA GLU A 69 7.32 -9.31 -4.39
C GLU A 69 5.92 -9.70 -3.92
N ARG A 70 5.46 -9.08 -2.83
CA ARG A 70 4.16 -9.34 -2.21
C ARG A 70 3.52 -8.06 -1.72
N CYS A 71 2.20 -8.00 -1.83
CA CYS A 71 1.41 -6.90 -1.30
C CYS A 71 0.09 -7.38 -0.66
N TYR A 72 -0.50 -6.51 0.16
CA TYR A 72 -1.91 -6.49 0.47
C TYR A 72 -2.53 -5.27 -0.20
N ASP A 73 -3.66 -5.51 -0.84
CA ASP A 73 -4.47 -4.51 -1.52
C ASP A 73 -5.74 -4.27 -0.68
N VAL A 74 -5.86 -3.09 -0.10
CA VAL A 74 -6.96 -2.75 0.80
C VAL A 74 -8.28 -2.69 0.04
N GLU A 75 -8.32 -2.08 -1.14
CA GLU A 75 -9.54 -1.97 -1.95
C GLU A 75 -10.01 -3.34 -2.47
N ALA A 76 -9.08 -4.24 -2.80
CA ALA A 76 -9.43 -5.61 -3.18
C ALA A 76 -10.07 -6.36 -1.99
N ALA A 77 -9.50 -6.23 -0.78
CA ALA A 77 -10.07 -6.83 0.42
C ALA A 77 -11.47 -6.26 0.73
N GLU A 78 -11.63 -4.94 0.66
CA GLU A 78 -12.91 -4.27 0.86
C GLU A 78 -13.97 -4.69 -0.16
N THR A 79 -13.59 -4.85 -1.44
CA THR A 79 -14.49 -5.35 -2.48
C THR A 79 -15.03 -6.74 -2.14
N LEU A 80 -14.19 -7.62 -1.61
CA LEU A 80 -14.61 -8.97 -1.19
C LEU A 80 -15.54 -8.91 0.02
N LEU A 81 -15.25 -8.04 0.99
CA LEU A 81 -16.10 -7.86 2.18
C LEU A 81 -17.47 -7.27 1.82
N LEU A 82 -17.52 -6.24 0.97
CA LEU A 82 -18.77 -5.70 0.44
C LEU A 82 -19.56 -6.76 -0.32
N GLY A 83 -18.90 -7.57 -1.14
CA GLY A 83 -19.55 -8.70 -1.82
C GLY A 83 -20.12 -9.72 -0.84
N HIS A 84 -19.39 -10.04 0.23
CA HIS A 84 -19.87 -10.92 1.30
C HIS A 84 -21.11 -10.35 2.01
N GLU A 85 -21.17 -9.03 2.18
CA GLU A 85 -22.31 -8.30 2.77
C GLU A 85 -23.49 -8.09 1.80
N GLY A 86 -23.40 -8.56 0.55
CA GLY A 86 -24.43 -8.33 -0.47
C GLY A 86 -24.44 -6.92 -1.08
N ARG A 87 -23.37 -6.16 -0.83
CA ARG A 87 -23.16 -4.76 -1.23
C ARG A 87 -22.16 -4.61 -2.36
N TYR A 88 -22.01 -5.65 -3.19
CA TYR A 88 -21.07 -5.65 -4.29
C TYR A 88 -21.32 -4.47 -5.24
N GLY A 89 -20.26 -3.70 -5.53
CA GLY A 89 -20.32 -2.55 -6.42
C GLY A 89 -20.63 -1.22 -5.73
N GLU A 90 -20.91 -1.22 -4.42
CA GLU A 90 -20.95 0.03 -3.64
C GLU A 90 -19.57 0.72 -3.61
N PRO A 91 -19.54 2.04 -3.34
CA PRO A 91 -18.29 2.76 -3.12
C PRO A 91 -17.38 2.05 -2.11
N ARG A 92 -16.08 2.09 -2.40
CA ARG A 92 -15.03 1.43 -1.63
C ARG A 92 -13.84 2.36 -1.50
N SER A 93 -13.17 2.29 -0.36
CA SER A 93 -11.95 2.94 0.11
C SER A 93 -12.18 3.69 1.42
N ALA A 94 -11.10 4.01 2.14
CA ALA A 94 -11.16 4.69 3.44
C ALA A 94 -11.89 6.06 3.45
N ALA A 95 -12.17 6.65 2.27
CA ALA A 95 -12.89 7.92 2.12
C ALA A 95 -14.22 7.79 1.35
N ALA A 96 -14.64 6.56 1.01
CA ALA A 96 -15.82 6.28 0.21
C ALA A 96 -17.13 6.29 1.00
#